data_AF-A0A9X3J4Y2-F1
#
_entry.id   AF-A0A9X3J4Y2-F1
#
_cell.length_a   1.000
_cell.length_b   1.000
_cell.length_c   1.000
_cell.angle_alpha   90.00
_cell.angle_beta   90.00
_cell.angle_gamma   90.00
#
_symmetry.space_group_name_H-M   'P 1'
#
loop_
_entity.id
_entity.type
_entity.pdbx_description
1 polymer ?
#
loop_
_entity_poly.entity_id
_entity_poly.type
_entity_poly.pdbx_seq_one_letter_code
_entity_poly.pdbx_strand_id
1 'polypeptide(L)'
;MPFLKAADAFIECNEKYKQEWMIIYVHVDFKKFQAFVGKTEVSLLSKEIQILKHMVEHEGEAIHRHDLLNNVWGYEAMPSTRTVDNFILDLQKN
;
A
#
# COMPACT_ATOMS: atom_id res chain seq x y z
N MET A 1 -10.42 -9.95 -3.77
CA MET A 1 -9.14 -9.64 -3.10
C MET A 1 -9.06 -8.14 -2.84
N PRO A 2 -8.78 -7.69 -1.61
CA PRO A 2 -8.99 -6.30 -1.18
C PRO A 2 -7.97 -5.29 -1.78
N PHE A 3 -6.92 -5.75 -2.46
CA PHE A 3 -6.03 -4.90 -3.25
C PHE A 3 -6.67 -4.35 -4.53
N LEU A 4 -7.63 -5.06 -5.10
CA LEU A 4 -8.37 -4.59 -6.27
C LEU A 4 -9.32 -3.44 -5.93
N LYS A 5 -9.70 -3.26 -4.66
CA LYS A 5 -10.60 -2.16 -4.29
C LYS A 5 -9.96 -0.78 -4.32
N ALA A 6 -8.64 -0.67 -4.11
CA ALA A 6 -7.92 0.59 -4.31
C ALA A 6 -7.80 0.92 -5.82
N ALA A 7 -7.71 -0.10 -6.67
CA ALA A 7 -7.83 0.05 -8.12
C ALA A 7 -9.27 0.41 -8.55
N ASP A 8 -10.28 -0.14 -7.87
CA ASP A 8 -11.70 0.16 -8.16
C ASP A 8 -12.11 1.57 -7.69
N ALA A 9 -11.59 2.05 -6.56
CA ALA A 9 -11.76 3.46 -6.14
C ALA A 9 -11.07 4.44 -7.10
N PHE A 10 -10.05 3.97 -7.82
CA PHE A 10 -9.41 4.72 -8.90
C PHE A 10 -10.32 4.84 -10.15
N ILE A 11 -11.17 3.84 -10.41
CA ILE A 11 -12.14 3.85 -11.51
C ILE A 11 -13.31 4.82 -11.23
N GLU A 12 -13.69 5.01 -9.96
CA GLU A 12 -14.81 5.88 -9.59
C GLU A 12 -14.50 7.39 -9.69
N CYS A 13 -13.22 7.78 -9.78
CA CYS A 13 -12.81 9.17 -10.08
C CYS A 13 -12.91 9.52 -11.59
N ASN A 14 -13.56 8.67 -12.41
CA ASN A 14 -13.58 8.79 -13.87
C ASN A 14 -14.95 9.11 -14.50
N GLU A 15 -15.82 9.90 -13.85
CA GLU A 15 -16.99 10.46 -14.54
C GLU A 15 -16.78 11.87 -15.11
N LYS A 16 -15.64 12.53 -14.84
CA LYS A 16 -15.42 13.93 -15.27
C LYS A 16 -14.44 14.13 -16.43
N TYR A 17 -13.64 13.12 -16.83
CA TYR A 17 -12.55 13.27 -17.81
C TYR A 17 -12.56 12.21 -18.93
N LYS A 18 -13.71 12.07 -19.59
CA LYS A 18 -14.02 11.07 -20.64
C LYS A 18 -13.14 11.10 -21.92
N GLN A 19 -12.05 11.85 -21.98
CA GLN A 19 -11.25 12.08 -23.21
C GLN A 19 -9.73 11.91 -23.04
N GLU A 20 -9.22 11.58 -21.85
CA GLU A 20 -7.79 11.37 -21.63
C GLU A 20 -7.53 10.03 -20.95
N TRP A 21 -6.73 9.18 -21.59
CA TRP A 21 -6.20 7.97 -20.95
C TRP A 21 -4.83 8.31 -20.35
N MET A 22 -4.77 8.45 -19.02
CA MET A 22 -3.50 8.54 -18.31
C MET A 22 -3.14 7.16 -17.76
N ILE A 23 -1.95 6.67 -18.07
CA ILE A 23 -1.38 5.51 -17.37
C ILE A 23 -0.93 6.01 -16.00
N ILE A 24 -1.64 5.64 -14.95
CA ILE A 24 -1.17 5.87 -13.58
C ILE A 24 -0.20 4.76 -13.22
N TYR A 25 1.07 5.13 -13.04
CA TYR A 25 2.08 4.25 -12.47
C TYR A 25 2.37 4.67 -11.03
N VAL A 26 2.61 3.69 -10.17
CA VAL A 26 3.03 3.92 -8.78
C VAL A 26 4.53 3.71 -8.70
N HIS A 27 5.25 4.70 -8.20
CA HIS A 27 6.68 4.64 -7.95
C HIS A 27 6.96 4.77 -6.46
N VAL A 28 7.66 3.80 -5.87
CA VAL A 28 8.02 3.83 -4.45
C VAL A 28 9.54 3.71 -4.33
N ASP A 29 10.17 4.74 -3.75
CA ASP A 29 11.57 4.71 -3.37
C ASP A 29 11.68 4.22 -1.92
N PHE A 30 11.99 2.93 -1.77
CA PHE A 30 12.15 2.28 -0.46
C PHE A 30 13.38 2.76 0.32
N LYS A 31 14.36 3.41 -0.34
CA LYS A 31 15.54 3.96 0.36
C LYS A 31 15.25 5.34 0.94
N LYS A 32 14.50 6.15 0.20
CA LYS A 32 14.12 7.51 0.63
C LYS A 32 12.80 7.57 1.39
N PHE A 33 12.06 6.48 1.44
CA PHE A 33 10.72 6.42 2.00
C PHE A 33 9.76 7.42 1.32
N GLN A 34 9.80 7.47 -0.01
CA GLN A 34 8.93 8.35 -0.81
C GLN A 34 8.07 7.51 -1.76
N ALA A 35 6.79 7.86 -1.88
CA ALA A 35 5.87 7.22 -2.80
C ALA A 35 5.25 8.27 -3.73
N PHE A 36 5.07 7.92 -5.00
CA PHE A 36 4.50 8.76 -6.03
C PHE A 36 3.44 7.98 -6.79
N VAL A 37 2.30 8.63 -7.03
CA VAL A 37 1.24 8.14 -7.92
C VAL A 37 1.21 9.06 -9.12
N GLY A 38 1.74 8.60 -10.25
CA GLY A 38 2.03 9.44 -11.42
C GLY A 38 3.07 10.52 -11.12
N LYS A 39 2.60 11.76 -10.92
CA LYS A 39 3.44 12.93 -10.58
C LYS A 39 3.21 13.48 -9.16
N THR A 40 2.24 12.92 -8.43
CA THR A 40 1.86 13.40 -7.10
C THR A 40 2.61 12.59 -6.05
N GLU A 41 3.31 13.27 -5.15
CA GLU A 41 3.92 12.64 -3.96
C GLU A 41 2.82 12.29 -2.96
N VAL A 42 2.82 11.04 -2.49
CA VAL A 42 1.95 10.55 -1.43
C VAL A 42 2.79 10.34 -0.18
N SER A 43 2.42 11.03 0.89
CA SER A 43 3.10 10.90 2.18
C SER A 43 2.66 9.60 2.85
N LEU A 44 3.57 8.63 2.93
CA LEU A 44 3.37 7.38 3.65
C LEU A 44 4.29 7.32 4.87
N LEU A 45 3.82 6.69 5.94
CA LEU A 45 4.63 6.37 7.10
C LEU A 45 5.67 5.30 6.74
N SER A 46 6.82 5.32 7.43
CA SER A 46 7.90 4.35 7.17
C SER A 46 7.47 2.89 7.32
N LYS A 47 6.47 2.60 8.16
CA LYS A 47 5.88 1.26 8.32
C LYS A 47 4.97 0.90 7.16
N GLU A 48 4.17 1.84 6.65
CA GLU A 48 3.31 1.64 5.48
C GLU A 48 4.14 1.30 4.23
N ILE A 49 5.28 1.98 4.04
CA ILE A 49 6.22 1.68 2.94
C ILE A 49 6.85 0.30 3.09
N GLN A 50 7.16 -0.13 4.33
CA GLN A 50 7.67 -1.49 4.58
C GLN A 50 6.62 -2.56 4.32
N ILE A 51 5.35 -2.30 4.65
CA ILE A 51 4.23 -3.17 4.30
C ILE A 51 4.11 -3.28 2.79
N LEU A 52 4.12 -2.15 2.06
CA LEU A 52 4.08 -2.14 0.59
C LEU A 52 5.26 -2.93 -0.01
N LYS A 53 6.47 -2.75 0.53
CA LYS A 53 7.65 -3.51 0.11
C LYS A 53 7.42 -5.01 0.25
N HIS A 54 6.93 -5.43 1.43
CA HIS A 54 6.65 -6.84 1.70
C HIS A 54 5.57 -7.40 0.77
N MET A 55 4.54 -6.60 0.48
CA MET A 55 3.44 -6.98 -0.42
C MET A 55 3.90 -7.14 -1.87
N VAL A 56 4.77 -6.25 -2.36
CA VAL A 56 5.35 -6.34 -3.71
C VAL A 56 6.32 -7.51 -3.83
N GLU A 57 7.12 -7.77 -2.79
CA GLU A 57 8.05 -8.91 -2.76
C GLU A 57 7.34 -10.27 -2.77
N HIS A 58 6.09 -10.33 -2.32
CA HIS A 58 5.25 -11.54 -2.28
C HIS A 58 4.04 -11.39 -3.22
N GLU A 59 4.18 -10.64 -4.31
CA GLU A 59 3.11 -10.45 -5.28
C GLU A 59 2.65 -11.80 -5.85
N GLY A 60 1.33 -12.04 -5.82
CA GLY A 60 0.75 -13.31 -6.26
C GLY A 60 0.61 -14.37 -5.16
N GLU A 61 1.11 -14.10 -3.95
CA GLU A 61 1.00 -14.99 -2.80
C GLU A 61 0.03 -14.46 -1.73
N ALA A 62 -0.55 -15.37 -0.95
CA ALA A 62 -1.38 -15.00 0.19
C ALA A 62 -0.49 -14.63 1.38
N ILE A 63 -0.46 -13.34 1.74
CA ILE A 63 0.32 -12.84 2.88
C ILE A 63 -0.46 -13.04 4.17
N HIS A 64 0.09 -13.80 5.12
CA HIS A 64 -0.49 -13.97 6.44
C HIS A 64 -0.15 -12.78 7.36
N ARG A 65 -1.11 -12.36 8.19
CA ARG A 65 -0.93 -11.22 9.12
C ARG A 65 0.21 -11.42 10.11
N HIS A 66 0.44 -12.67 10.56
CA HIS A 66 1.53 -12.99 11.48
C HIS A 66 2.89 -12.81 10.81
N ASP A 67 3.03 -13.21 9.55
CA ASP A 67 4.28 -13.07 8.81
C ASP A 67 4.56 -11.59 8.53
N LEU A 68 3.53 -10.83 8.13
CA LEU A 68 3.64 -9.38 7.94
C LEU A 68 4.01 -8.67 9.26
N LEU A 69 3.41 -9.09 10.38
CA LEU A 69 3.75 -8.58 11.71
C LEU A 69 5.23 -8.84 12.04
N ASN A 70 5.69 -10.08 11.89
CA ASN A 70 7.05 -10.48 12.21
C ASN A 70 8.08 -9.78 11.30
N ASN A 71 7.79 -9.65 10.00
CA ASN A 71 8.72 -9.09 9.03
C ASN A 71 8.81 -7.55 9.10
N VAL A 72 7.72 -6.86 9.40
CA VAL A 72 7.69 -5.38 9.44
C VAL A 72 7.94 -4.84 10.85
N TRP A 73 7.50 -5.52 11.91
CA TRP A 73 7.69 -5.07 13.29
C TRP A 73 8.80 -5.80 14.05
N GLY A 74 9.16 -7.03 13.66
CA GLY A 74 10.14 -7.86 14.35
C GLY A 74 9.52 -8.76 15.43
N TYR A 75 10.20 -9.87 15.75
CA TYR A 75 9.73 -10.89 16.70
C TYR A 75 9.58 -10.40 18.15
N GLU A 76 10.30 -9.36 18.56
CA GLU A 76 10.22 -8.80 19.91
C GLU A 76 9.16 -7.70 20.07
N ALA A 77 8.46 -7.36 19.00
CA ALA A 77 7.47 -6.33 19.05
C ALA A 77 6.19 -6.86 19.74
N MET A 78 5.61 -6.08 20.65
CA MET A 78 4.26 -6.30 21.21
C MET A 78 3.05 -5.73 20.40
N PRO A 79 3.07 -5.53 19.06
CA PRO A 79 1.83 -5.28 18.34
C PRO A 79 1.01 -6.57 18.18
N SER A 80 -0.30 -6.41 18.09
CA SER A 80 -1.21 -7.51 17.74
C SER A 80 -1.50 -7.49 16.25
N THR A 81 -2.12 -8.55 15.73
CA THR A 81 -2.62 -8.57 14.34
C THR A 81 -3.59 -7.42 14.03
N ARG A 82 -4.26 -6.83 15.04
CA ARG A 82 -5.07 -5.60 14.88
C ARG A 82 -4.23 -4.38 14.50
N THR A 83 -3.00 -4.28 14.97
CA THR A 83 -2.10 -3.19 14.59
C THR A 83 -1.82 -3.26 13.10
N VAL A 84 -1.54 -4.46 12.58
CA VAL A 84 -1.36 -4.69 11.15
C VAL A 84 -2.59 -4.25 10.35
N ASP A 85 -3.79 -4.66 10.79
CA ASP A 85 -5.03 -4.28 10.13
C ASP A 85 -5.23 -2.75 10.09
N ASN A 86 -4.88 -2.03 11.16
CA ASN A 86 -4.96 -0.56 11.19
C ASN A 86 -4.04 0.10 10.15
N PHE A 87 -2.79 -0.35 10.04
CA PHE A 87 -1.86 0.19 9.04
C PHE A 87 -2.31 -0.15 7.60
N ILE A 88 -2.92 -1.31 7.37
CA ILE A 88 -3.51 -1.65 6.07
C ILE A 88 -4.70 -0.74 5.76
N LEU A 89 -5.55 -0.46 6.76
CA LEU A 89 -6.68 0.45 6.59
C LEU A 89 -6.22 1.87 6.29
N ASP A 90 -5.14 2.34 6.91
CA ASP A 90 -4.60 3.68 6.66
C ASP A 90 -3.95 3.78 5.27
N LEU A 91 -3.23 2.73 4.84
CA LEU A 91 -2.75 2.58 3.45
C LEU A 91 -3.86 2.66 2.40
N GLN A 92 -5.08 2.21 2.71
CA GLN A 92 -6.21 2.27 1.79
C GLN A 92 -6.92 3.63 1.74
N LYS A 93 -6.71 4.48 2.75
CA LYS A 93 -7.32 5.82 2.83
C LYS A 93 -6.46 6.90 2.19
N ASN A 94 -5.15 6.69 2.15
CA ASN A 94 -4.17 7.58 1.53
C ASN A 94 -4.21 7.47 0.00
#